data_AF-A0A6I4ZYT2-F1
#
_entry.id   AF-A0A6I4ZYT2-F1
#
_cell.length_a   1.000
_cell.length_b   1.000
_cell.length_c   1.000
_cell.angle_alpha   90.00
_cell.angle_beta   90.00
_cell.angle_gamma   90.00
#
_symmetry.space_group_name_H-M   'P 1'
#
loop_
_entity.id
_entity.type
_entity.pdbx_description
1 polymer ?
#
loop_
_entity_poly.entity_id
_entity_poly.type
_entity_poly.pdbx_seq_one_letter_code
_entity_poly.pdbx_strand_id
1 'polypeptide(L)'
;MRLEAAGGIVLLVGAVAALVWVNVHGSSYHDFWDHHIEFGILLFDELFAVDEGLKAWVNDGLMVIFFFVVGMEIKRELVVGELRDPRRAALPIIAAGGGMFVPAGIFALMNMGGDGIDGWGIPVATDIAFVVGVLALFGRRLPAGLRVFLLTLAIADDIGGIAIIAIFYTADLSLPHLGLAIGLLALIIAGQRLGIRHIPVYAVIGIILWYATHESGIHATIAGVALGLLT
;
A
#
# COMPACT_ATOMS: atom_id res chain seq x y z
N MET A 1 -12.41 14.80 10.18
CA MET A 1 -12.20 15.00 11.63
C MET A 1 -12.91 13.97 12.53
N ARG A 2 -14.24 13.95 12.72
CA ARG A 2 -14.85 12.92 13.63
C ARG A 2 -14.66 11.48 13.13
N LEU A 3 -14.82 11.27 11.82
CA LEU A 3 -14.57 9.98 11.17
C LEU A 3 -13.07 9.61 11.14
N GLU A 4 -12.20 10.57 10.83
CA GLU A 4 -10.72 10.39 10.87
C GLU A 4 -10.20 10.01 12.27
N ALA A 5 -10.70 10.68 13.33
CA ALA A 5 -10.34 10.35 14.70
C ALA A 5 -10.82 8.95 15.11
N ALA A 6 -12.01 8.54 14.66
CA ALA A 6 -12.53 7.20 14.90
C ALA A 6 -11.63 6.13 14.25
N GLY A 7 -11.12 6.38 13.03
CA GLY A 7 -10.16 5.49 12.37
C GLY A 7 -8.88 5.28 13.16
N GLY A 8 -8.26 6.37 13.65
CA GLY A 8 -7.05 6.29 14.47
C GLY A 8 -7.27 5.54 15.80
N ILE A 9 -8.42 5.73 16.44
CA ILE A 9 -8.78 4.99 17.67
C ILE A 9 -8.97 3.51 17.37
N VAL A 10 -9.66 3.14 16.30
CA VAL A 10 -9.87 1.74 15.90
C VAL A 10 -8.53 1.06 15.62
N LEU A 11 -7.61 1.74 14.93
CA LEU A 11 -6.26 1.24 14.67
C LEU A 11 -5.49 0.99 15.97
N LEU A 12 -5.53 1.94 16.91
CA LEU A 12 -4.87 1.79 18.21
C LEU A 12 -5.46 0.63 19.03
N VAL A 13 -6.79 0.52 19.05
CA VAL A 13 -7.47 -0.59 19.73
C VAL A 13 -7.11 -1.93 19.09
N GLY A 14 -7.05 -2.01 17.76
CA GLY A 14 -6.61 -3.20 17.04
C GLY A 14 -5.18 -3.60 17.39
N ALA A 15 -4.25 -2.64 17.41
CA ALA A 15 -2.85 -2.88 17.79
C ALA A 15 -2.72 -3.36 19.24
N VAL A 16 -3.43 -2.72 20.18
CA VAL A 16 -3.45 -3.13 21.59
C VAL A 16 -4.06 -4.52 21.75
N ALA A 17 -5.17 -4.81 21.06
CA ALA A 17 -5.80 -6.12 21.10
C ALA A 17 -4.86 -7.22 20.57
N ALA A 18 -4.15 -6.97 19.47
CA ALA A 18 -3.15 -7.89 18.92
C ALA A 18 -2.00 -8.13 19.92
N LEU A 19 -1.47 -7.07 20.54
CA LEU A 19 -0.42 -7.16 21.55
C LEU A 19 -0.89 -7.94 22.79
N VAL A 20 -2.10 -7.69 23.28
CA VAL A 20 -2.66 -8.43 24.42
C VAL A 20 -2.83 -9.90 24.04
N TRP A 21 -3.39 -10.20 22.87
CA TRP A 21 -3.64 -11.56 22.43
C TRP A 21 -2.35 -12.38 22.31
N VAL A 22 -1.33 -11.86 21.62
CA VAL A 22 -0.05 -12.59 21.45
C VAL A 22 0.67 -12.81 22.78
N ASN A 23 0.56 -11.90 23.75
CA ASN A 23 1.19 -12.05 25.06
C ASN A 23 0.41 -12.96 26.02
N VAL A 24 -0.93 -12.97 25.94
CA VAL A 24 -1.78 -13.82 26.79
C VAL A 24 -1.80 -15.25 26.28
N HIS A 25 -1.87 -15.46 24.97
CA HIS A 25 -2.01 -16.78 24.36
C HIS A 25 -1.34 -16.83 22.98
N GLY A 26 -0.01 -16.74 22.97
CA GLY A 26 0.79 -16.68 21.74
C GLY A 26 0.56 -17.85 20.78
N SER A 27 0.40 -19.08 21.26
CA SER A 27 0.13 -20.24 20.40
C SER A 27 -1.14 -20.06 19.57
N SER A 28 -2.27 -19.74 20.19
CA SER A 28 -3.53 -19.47 19.50
C SER A 28 -3.44 -18.28 18.53
N TYR A 29 -2.61 -17.27 18.83
CA TYR A 29 -2.39 -16.16 17.91
C TYR A 29 -1.63 -16.64 16.66
N HIS A 30 -0.54 -17.38 16.85
CA HIS A 30 0.24 -17.94 15.75
C HIS A 30 -0.57 -18.96 14.95
N ASP A 31 -1.22 -19.92 15.61
CA ASP A 31 -2.07 -20.94 14.97
C ASP A 31 -3.20 -20.33 14.12
N PHE A 32 -3.74 -19.17 14.55
CA PHE A 32 -4.75 -18.45 13.78
C PHE A 32 -4.17 -17.81 12.52
N TRP A 33 -3.04 -17.11 12.64
CA TRP A 33 -2.43 -16.37 11.53
C TRP A 33 -1.67 -17.26 10.54
N ASP A 34 -1.11 -18.36 11.04
CA ASP A 34 -0.41 -19.39 10.27
C ASP A 34 -1.41 -20.45 9.76
N HIS A 35 -2.72 -20.27 9.98
CA HIS A 35 -3.72 -21.14 9.38
C HIS A 35 -3.67 -21.00 7.85
N HIS A 36 -3.28 -22.07 7.18
CA HIS A 36 -3.18 -22.12 5.72
C HIS A 36 -4.57 -22.14 5.10
N ILE A 37 -4.82 -21.21 4.17
CA ILE A 37 -6.01 -21.20 3.36
C ILE A 37 -5.63 -21.72 1.99
N GLU A 38 -5.94 -23.00 1.74
CA GLU A 38 -5.80 -23.57 0.41
C GLU A 38 -6.95 -23.10 -0.47
N PHE A 39 -6.68 -22.17 -1.39
CA PHE A 39 -7.62 -21.80 -2.44
C PHE A 39 -7.08 -22.30 -3.79
N GLY A 40 -7.67 -23.40 -4.27
CA GLY A 40 -7.36 -23.99 -5.56
C GLY A 40 -8.46 -23.71 -6.57
N ILE A 41 -8.15 -22.99 -7.65
CA ILE A 41 -9.06 -22.87 -8.80
C ILE A 41 -8.47 -23.67 -9.95
N LEU A 42 -9.22 -24.67 -10.41
CA LEU A 42 -8.85 -25.46 -11.58
C LEU A 42 -9.31 -24.70 -12.83
N LEU A 43 -8.36 -24.09 -13.55
CA LEU A 43 -8.59 -23.45 -14.84
C LEU A 43 -7.67 -24.09 -15.87
N PHE A 44 -8.23 -24.52 -17.01
CA PHE A 44 -7.48 -25.05 -18.15
C PHE A 44 -6.53 -26.23 -17.81
N ASP A 45 -6.98 -27.18 -16.98
CA ASP A 45 -6.20 -28.34 -16.50
C ASP A 45 -4.93 -28.00 -15.67
N GLU A 46 -4.71 -26.72 -15.34
CA GLU A 46 -3.71 -26.30 -14.35
C GLU A 46 -4.39 -25.98 -13.01
N LEU A 47 -3.78 -26.49 -11.93
CA LEU A 47 -4.21 -26.19 -10.58
C LEU A 47 -3.54 -24.89 -10.14
N PHE A 48 -4.28 -23.79 -10.14
CA PHE A 48 -3.83 -22.56 -9.51
C PHE A 48 -4.15 -22.65 -8.03
N ALA A 49 -3.15 -23.06 -7.23
CA ALA A 49 -3.25 -23.14 -5.78
C ALA A 49 -2.41 -22.01 -5.17
N VAL A 50 -3.07 -21.09 -4.46
CA VAL A 50 -2.40 -20.18 -3.55
C VAL A 50 -2.42 -20.87 -2.20
N ASP A 51 -1.27 -21.38 -1.76
CA ASP A 51 -1.06 -21.91 -0.41
C ASP A 51 -0.34 -20.86 0.42
N GLU A 52 -1.14 -20.00 1.03
CA GLU A 52 -0.64 -18.95 1.90
C GLU A 52 -1.31 -19.02 3.26
N GLY A 53 -0.53 -18.74 4.31
CA GLY A 53 -1.07 -18.50 5.63
C GLY A 53 -2.06 -17.33 5.58
N LEU A 54 -3.12 -17.40 6.40
CA LEU A 54 -4.14 -16.35 6.52
C LEU A 54 -3.53 -14.96 6.62
N LYS A 55 -2.39 -14.82 7.30
CA LYS A 55 -1.64 -13.57 7.41
C LYS A 55 -1.24 -12.97 6.05
N ALA A 56 -0.66 -13.76 5.16
CA ALA A 56 -0.21 -13.28 3.86
C ALA A 56 -1.42 -12.89 2.99
N TRP A 57 -2.47 -13.72 2.98
CA TRP A 57 -3.71 -13.42 2.25
C TRP A 57 -4.41 -12.14 2.73
N VAL A 58 -4.50 -11.95 4.05
CA VAL A 58 -5.07 -10.73 4.65
C VAL A 58 -4.20 -9.52 4.34
N ASN A 59 -2.87 -9.65 4.43
CA ASN A 59 -1.95 -8.57 4.09
C ASN A 59 -2.13 -8.16 2.63
N ASP A 60 -2.04 -9.09 1.69
CA ASP A 60 -2.12 -8.78 0.27
C ASP A 60 -3.48 -8.20 -0.12
N GLY A 61 -4.58 -8.81 0.35
CA GLY A 61 -5.92 -8.34 0.08
C GLY A 61 -6.21 -6.95 0.66
N LEU A 62 -5.88 -6.71 1.94
CA LEU A 62 -6.12 -5.41 2.56
C LEU A 62 -5.16 -4.33 2.06
N MET A 63 -3.91 -4.68 1.79
CA MET A 63 -2.92 -3.72 1.30
C MET A 63 -3.25 -3.25 -0.12
N VAL A 64 -3.81 -4.10 -0.97
CA VAL A 64 -4.29 -3.66 -2.30
C VAL A 64 -5.41 -2.65 -2.18
N ILE A 65 -6.36 -2.85 -1.26
CA ILE A 65 -7.44 -1.89 -1.01
C ILE A 65 -6.86 -0.58 -0.45
N PHE A 66 -5.93 -0.68 0.51
CA PHE A 66 -5.24 0.49 1.08
C PHE A 66 -4.53 1.29 -0.01
N PHE A 67 -3.71 0.63 -0.83
CA PHE A 67 -2.95 1.27 -1.89
C PHE A 67 -3.81 1.75 -3.07
N PHE A 68 -4.99 1.17 -3.28
CA PHE A 68 -5.99 1.72 -4.18
C PHE A 68 -6.51 3.07 -3.69
N VAL A 69 -6.84 3.19 -2.41
CA VAL A 69 -7.26 4.47 -1.80
C VAL A 69 -6.13 5.49 -1.85
N VAL A 70 -4.90 5.07 -1.52
CA VAL A 70 -3.71 5.92 -1.64
C VAL A 70 -3.51 6.37 -3.09
N GLY A 71 -3.66 5.47 -4.07
CA GLY A 71 -3.58 5.80 -5.51
C GLY A 71 -4.59 6.86 -5.94
N MET A 72 -5.84 6.77 -5.46
CA MET A 72 -6.86 7.79 -5.71
C MET A 72 -6.49 9.14 -5.07
N GLU A 73 -5.93 9.12 -3.86
CA GLU A 73 -5.52 10.34 -3.15
C GLU A 73 -4.31 11.00 -3.83
N ILE A 74 -3.32 10.21 -4.27
CA ILE A 74 -2.20 10.67 -5.09
C ILE A 74 -2.73 11.35 -6.35
N LYS A 75 -3.65 10.70 -7.07
CA LYS A 75 -4.25 11.28 -8.28
C LYS A 75 -4.95 12.60 -7.97
N ARG A 76 -5.73 12.65 -6.89
CA ARG A 76 -6.43 13.86 -6.45
C ARG A 76 -5.45 15.00 -6.20
N GLU A 77 -4.37 14.75 -5.47
CA GLU A 77 -3.35 15.78 -5.19
C GLU A 77 -2.62 16.25 -6.46
N LEU A 78 -2.36 15.35 -7.41
CA LEU A 78 -1.75 15.69 -8.70
C LEU A 78 -2.67 16.54 -9.59
N VAL A 79 -3.99 16.30 -9.56
CA VAL A 79 -4.95 16.95 -10.47
C VAL A 79 -5.52 18.25 -9.90
N VAL A 80 -5.83 18.29 -8.61
CA VAL A 80 -6.51 19.43 -7.96
C VAL A 80 -5.81 19.96 -6.72
N GLY A 81 -4.80 19.27 -6.21
CA GLY A 81 -4.14 19.60 -4.95
C GLY A 81 -2.83 20.37 -5.08
N GLU A 82 -2.01 20.31 -4.03
CA GLU A 82 -0.74 21.05 -3.92
C GLU A 82 0.38 20.43 -4.76
N LEU A 83 0.32 19.12 -5.02
CA LEU A 83 1.30 18.44 -5.88
C LEU A 83 1.21 18.88 -7.35
N ARG A 84 0.12 19.54 -7.75
CA ARG A 84 -0.07 20.06 -9.11
C ARG A 84 0.87 21.21 -9.45
N ASP A 85 1.23 22.05 -8.48
CA ASP A 85 2.14 23.18 -8.68
C ASP A 85 3.56 22.76 -8.23
N PRO A 86 4.52 22.60 -9.16
CA PRO A 86 5.87 22.16 -8.83
C PRO A 86 6.56 23.02 -7.76
N ARG A 87 6.24 24.32 -7.69
CA ARG A 87 6.82 25.23 -6.70
C ARG A 87 6.30 24.93 -5.28
N ARG A 88 5.04 24.53 -5.17
CA ARG A 88 4.42 24.15 -3.88
C ARG A 88 4.78 22.72 -3.51
N ALA A 89 4.84 21.82 -4.49
CA ALA A 89 5.21 20.42 -4.33
C ALA A 89 6.68 20.23 -3.89
N ALA A 90 7.58 21.14 -4.26
CA ALA A 90 9.00 21.02 -3.97
C ALA A 90 9.30 20.86 -2.47
N LEU A 91 8.65 21.63 -1.61
CA LEU A 91 8.90 21.56 -0.17
C LEU A 91 8.47 20.21 0.44
N PRO A 92 7.22 19.73 0.26
CA PRO A 92 6.83 18.39 0.69
C PRO A 92 7.69 17.27 0.11
N ILE A 93 8.03 17.31 -1.19
CA ILE A 93 8.83 16.26 -1.83
C ILE A 93 10.25 16.19 -1.27
N ILE A 94 10.90 17.35 -1.06
CA ILE A 94 12.25 17.38 -0.46
C ILE A 94 12.19 16.92 1.00
N ALA A 95 11.17 17.34 1.75
CA ALA A 95 10.97 16.92 3.12
C ALA A 95 10.72 15.41 3.22
N ALA A 96 9.90 14.85 2.33
CA ALA A 96 9.63 13.42 2.22
C ALA A 96 10.90 12.65 1.87
N GLY A 97 11.61 13.06 0.81
CA GLY A 97 12.88 12.45 0.43
C GLY A 97 13.91 12.45 1.58
N GLY A 98 14.04 13.56 2.31
CA GLY A 98 14.87 13.61 3.51
C GLY A 98 14.39 12.65 4.62
N GLY A 99 13.07 12.64 4.86
CA GLY A 99 12.41 11.75 5.82
C GLY A 99 12.55 10.26 5.49
N MET A 100 12.74 9.92 4.21
CA MET A 100 12.93 8.55 3.74
C MET A 100 14.40 8.14 3.70
N PHE A 101 15.25 8.92 3.03
CA PHE A 101 16.64 8.53 2.76
C PHE A 101 17.51 8.59 4.00
N VAL A 102 17.25 9.50 4.94
CA VAL A 102 18.05 9.63 6.17
C VAL A 102 17.85 8.40 7.08
N PRO A 103 16.61 7.99 7.44
CA PRO A 103 16.41 6.78 8.25
C PRO A 103 16.88 5.50 7.54
N ALA A 104 16.63 5.37 6.23
CA ALA A 104 17.15 4.27 5.42
C ALA A 104 18.67 4.17 5.49
N GLY A 105 19.37 5.29 5.30
CA GLY A 105 20.83 5.34 5.35
C GLY A 105 21.38 4.99 6.73
N ILE A 106 20.77 5.51 7.81
CA ILE A 106 21.14 5.16 9.19
C ILE A 106 20.97 3.66 9.42
N PHE A 107 19.83 3.09 9.03
CA PHE A 107 19.57 1.66 9.19
C PHE A 107 20.59 0.82 8.41
N ALA A 108 20.84 1.16 7.15
CA ALA A 108 21.79 0.45 6.31
C ALA A 108 23.20 0.48 6.90
N LEU A 109 23.67 1.65 7.35
CA LEU A 109 24.97 1.81 8.01
C LEU A 109 25.09 0.97 9.28
N MET A 110 24.03 0.90 10.09
CA MET A 110 24.01 0.11 11.31
C MET A 110 24.00 -1.40 11.06
N ASN A 111 23.45 -1.85 9.93
CA ASN A 111 23.33 -3.28 9.56
C ASN A 111 24.33 -3.71 8.47
N MET A 112 25.32 -2.86 8.15
CA MET A 112 26.34 -3.19 7.15
C MET A 112 27.07 -4.49 7.51
N GLY A 113 27.05 -5.44 6.58
CA GLY A 113 27.73 -6.73 6.72
C GLY A 113 26.98 -7.79 7.52
N GLY A 114 25.73 -7.54 7.91
CA GLY A 114 24.83 -8.53 8.49
C GLY A 114 23.65 -8.84 7.58
N ASP A 115 22.94 -9.93 7.89
CA ASP A 115 21.75 -10.41 7.14
C ASP A 115 20.58 -9.42 7.16
N GLY A 116 20.60 -8.43 8.06
CA GLY A 116 19.54 -7.43 8.20
C GLY A 116 19.58 -6.29 7.18
N ILE A 117 20.60 -6.20 6.32
CA ILE A 117 20.77 -5.10 5.37
C ILE A 117 19.60 -4.99 4.37
N ASP A 118 18.99 -6.12 4.02
CA ASP A 118 17.83 -6.18 3.12
C ASP A 118 16.60 -5.51 3.73
N GLY A 119 16.59 -5.20 5.02
CA GLY A 119 15.52 -4.48 5.72
C GLY A 119 15.58 -2.96 5.61
N TRP A 120 16.46 -2.38 4.79
CA TRP A 120 16.66 -0.93 4.72
C TRP A 120 15.41 -0.12 4.31
N GLY A 121 14.45 -0.75 3.65
CA GLY A 121 13.15 -0.16 3.31
C GLY A 121 12.17 -0.08 4.50
N ILE A 122 12.39 -0.82 5.59
CA ILE A 122 11.51 -0.81 6.78
C ILE A 122 11.35 0.60 7.39
N PRO A 123 12.43 1.37 7.67
CA PRO A 123 12.31 2.70 8.28
C PRO A 123 11.84 3.80 7.32
N VAL A 124 11.57 3.48 6.06
CA VAL A 124 11.13 4.44 5.03
C VAL A 124 9.63 4.75 5.14
N ALA A 125 8.83 3.79 5.56
CA ALA A 125 7.37 3.89 5.52
C ALA A 125 6.81 4.72 6.69
N THR A 126 5.89 5.64 6.38
CA THR A 126 5.15 6.45 7.35
C THR A 126 3.67 6.04 7.36
N ASP A 127 3.10 5.65 8.51
CA ASP A 127 1.67 5.31 8.61
C ASP A 127 0.79 6.58 8.63
N ILE A 128 0.20 6.92 7.47
CA ILE A 128 -0.70 8.07 7.31
C ILE A 128 -1.93 8.00 8.22
N ALA A 129 -2.49 6.81 8.46
CA ALA A 129 -3.70 6.66 9.29
C ALA A 129 -3.39 7.00 10.74
N PHE A 130 -2.23 6.58 11.23
CA PHE A 130 -1.74 6.96 12.55
C PHE A 130 -1.46 8.46 12.65
N VAL A 131 -0.76 9.05 11.67
CA VAL A 131 -0.48 10.49 11.63
C VAL A 131 -1.78 11.30 11.66
N VAL A 132 -2.75 10.97 10.80
CA VAL A 132 -4.06 11.64 10.76
C VAL A 132 -4.83 11.44 12.08
N GLY A 133 -4.79 10.25 12.66
CA GLY A 133 -5.38 9.95 13.97
C GLY A 133 -4.82 10.85 15.08
N VAL A 134 -3.49 10.97 15.15
CA VAL A 134 -2.80 11.84 16.11
C VAL A 134 -3.12 13.32 15.86
N LEU A 135 -3.09 13.78 14.61
CA LEU A 135 -3.45 15.16 14.25
C LEU A 135 -4.89 15.50 14.67
N ALA A 136 -5.81 14.53 14.56
CA ALA A 136 -7.19 14.70 14.99
C ALA A 136 -7.32 14.84 16.52
N LEU A 137 -6.46 14.20 17.32
CA LEU A 137 -6.40 14.37 18.77
C LEU A 137 -5.96 15.78 19.17
N PHE A 138 -4.99 16.37 18.45
CA PHE A 138 -4.56 17.76 18.65
C PHE A 138 -5.60 18.79 18.15
N GLY A 139 -6.57 18.33 17.34
CA GLY A 139 -7.81 19.03 17.03
C GLY A 139 -7.61 20.39 16.36
N ARG A 140 -8.31 21.43 16.88
CA ARG A 140 -8.35 22.78 16.29
C ARG A 140 -7.08 23.61 16.54
N ARG A 141 -6.12 23.10 17.31
CA ARG A 141 -4.88 23.84 17.65
C ARG A 141 -3.88 23.91 16.49
N LEU A 142 -4.05 23.07 15.47
CA LEU A 142 -3.16 23.03 14.32
C LEU A 142 -3.61 24.01 13.21
N PRO A 143 -2.71 24.91 12.76
CA PRO A 143 -2.95 25.75 11.60
C PRO A 143 -3.40 24.94 10.38
N ALA A 144 -4.28 25.49 9.56
CA ALA A 144 -4.78 24.81 8.37
C ALA A 144 -3.65 24.44 7.40
N GLY A 145 -2.66 25.34 7.22
CA GLY A 145 -1.51 25.09 6.35
C GLY A 145 -0.64 23.92 6.81
N LEU A 146 -0.46 23.74 8.13
CA LEU A 146 0.30 22.60 8.65
C LEU A 146 -0.42 21.27 8.40
N ARG A 147 -1.75 21.26 8.47
CA ARG A 147 -2.55 20.06 8.17
C ARG A 147 -2.42 19.66 6.71
N VAL A 148 -2.54 20.61 5.79
CA VAL A 148 -2.38 20.34 4.36
C VAL A 148 -0.95 19.89 4.08
N PHE A 149 0.06 20.59 4.61
CA PHE A 149 1.46 20.21 4.46
C PHE A 149 1.74 18.78 4.91
N LEU A 150 1.25 18.37 6.10
CA LEU A 150 1.46 17.01 6.62
C LEU A 150 0.74 15.94 5.80
N LEU A 151 -0.45 16.23 5.27
CA LEU A 151 -1.14 15.32 4.35
C LEU A 151 -0.36 15.16 3.05
N THR A 152 0.08 16.27 2.45
CA THR A 152 0.89 16.25 1.23
C THR A 152 2.24 15.54 1.43
N LEU A 153 2.88 15.75 2.59
CA LEU A 153 4.12 15.06 2.98
C LEU A 153 3.90 13.54 3.07
N ALA A 154 2.85 13.10 3.77
CA ALA A 154 2.54 11.68 3.91
C ALA A 154 2.24 11.01 2.56
N ILE A 155 1.53 11.69 1.67
CA ILE A 155 1.27 11.19 0.31
C ILE A 155 2.57 11.10 -0.50
N ALA A 156 3.48 12.08 -0.38
CA ALA A 156 4.78 12.04 -1.04
C ALA A 156 5.66 10.90 -0.52
N ASP A 157 5.66 10.65 0.80
CA ASP A 157 6.30 9.49 1.42
C ASP A 157 5.73 8.17 0.89
N ASP A 158 4.40 8.04 0.79
CA ASP A 158 3.74 6.83 0.28
C ASP A 158 4.15 6.53 -1.18
N ILE A 159 4.16 7.54 -2.06
CA ILE A 159 4.65 7.40 -3.45
C ILE A 159 6.08 6.88 -3.45
N GLY A 160 6.94 7.47 -2.62
CA GLY A 160 8.33 7.07 -2.52
C GLY A 160 8.49 5.65 -1.98
N GLY A 161 7.73 5.27 -0.95
CA GLY A 161 7.73 3.94 -0.35
C GLY A 161 7.28 2.87 -1.34
N ILE A 162 6.18 3.11 -2.06
CA ILE A 162 5.69 2.23 -3.14
C ILE A 162 6.78 2.07 -4.21
N ALA A 163 7.42 3.17 -4.63
CA ALA A 163 8.46 3.11 -5.65
C ALA A 163 9.67 2.30 -5.18
N ILE A 164 10.07 2.42 -3.92
CA ILE A 164 11.16 1.62 -3.33
C ILE A 164 10.78 0.14 -3.29
N ILE A 165 9.58 -0.19 -2.82
CA ILE A 165 9.08 -1.57 -2.78
C ILE A 165 9.06 -2.16 -4.21
N ALA A 166 8.54 -1.41 -5.18
CA ALA A 166 8.46 -1.84 -6.57
C ALA A 166 9.83 -2.07 -7.23
N ILE A 167 10.84 -1.26 -6.91
CA ILE A 167 12.15 -1.32 -7.59
C ILE A 167 13.08 -2.30 -6.90
N PHE A 168 13.12 -2.30 -5.56
CA PHE A 168 14.13 -3.01 -4.79
C PHE A 168 13.65 -4.33 -4.19
N TYR A 169 12.33 -4.53 -4.06
CA TYR A 169 11.74 -5.74 -3.46
C TYR A 169 10.92 -6.56 -4.47
N THR A 170 11.10 -6.33 -5.77
CA THR A 170 10.51 -7.22 -6.80
C THR A 170 11.31 -8.53 -6.84
N ALA A 171 10.59 -9.65 -6.76
CA ALA A 171 11.15 -10.99 -6.82
C ALA A 171 11.38 -11.44 -8.28
N ASP A 172 11.56 -12.74 -8.51
CA ASP A 172 11.72 -13.32 -9.85
C ASP A 172 10.55 -12.94 -10.76
N LEU A 173 10.86 -12.20 -11.83
CA LEU A 173 9.87 -11.65 -12.74
C LEU A 173 9.32 -12.70 -13.70
N SER A 174 8.03 -13.00 -13.58
CA SER A 174 7.32 -13.84 -14.54
C SER A 174 6.77 -13.01 -15.70
N LEU A 175 7.48 -13.04 -16.84
CA LEU A 175 7.11 -12.30 -18.06
C LEU A 175 5.66 -12.57 -18.55
N PRO A 176 5.13 -13.81 -18.53
CA PRO A 176 3.75 -14.07 -18.94
C PRO A 176 2.70 -13.35 -18.08
N HIS A 177 2.86 -13.42 -16.75
CA HIS A 177 1.95 -12.79 -15.80
C HIS A 177 2.05 -11.26 -15.85
N LEU A 178 3.27 -10.73 -16.04
CA LEU A 178 3.47 -9.30 -16.29
C LEU A 178 2.75 -8.82 -17.57
N GLY A 179 2.85 -9.59 -18.65
CA GLY A 179 2.13 -9.32 -19.90
C GLY A 179 0.61 -9.31 -19.71
N LEU A 180 0.09 -10.26 -18.94
CA LEU A 180 -1.33 -10.30 -18.57
C LEU A 180 -1.74 -9.06 -17.77
N ALA A 181 -0.98 -8.69 -16.74
CA ALA A 181 -1.25 -7.50 -15.92
C ALA A 181 -1.30 -6.21 -16.76
N ILE A 182 -0.31 -6.02 -17.65
CA ILE A 182 -0.29 -4.88 -18.59
C ILE A 182 -1.49 -4.92 -19.54
N GLY A 183 -1.85 -6.09 -20.05
CA GLY A 183 -3.03 -6.28 -20.91
C GLY A 183 -4.34 -5.90 -20.22
N LEU A 184 -4.51 -6.29 -18.96
CA LEU A 184 -5.68 -5.95 -18.14
C LEU A 184 -5.77 -4.45 -17.84
N LEU A 185 -4.64 -3.80 -17.54
CA LEU A 185 -4.58 -2.34 -17.40
C LEU A 185 -4.98 -1.64 -18.71
N ALA A 186 -4.48 -2.11 -19.86
CA ALA A 186 -4.86 -1.58 -21.16
C ALA A 186 -6.37 -1.76 -21.44
N LEU A 187 -6.95 -2.90 -21.04
CA LEU A 187 -8.38 -3.17 -21.15
C LEU A 187 -9.21 -2.20 -20.29
N ILE A 188 -8.77 -1.92 -19.07
CA ILE A 188 -9.42 -0.93 -18.19
C ILE A 188 -9.42 0.45 -18.85
N ILE A 189 -8.26 0.89 -19.34
CA ILE A 189 -8.12 2.19 -20.03
C ILE A 189 -9.02 2.25 -21.28
N ALA A 190 -9.05 1.17 -22.07
CA ALA A 190 -9.90 1.08 -23.26
C ALA A 190 -11.39 1.17 -22.88
N GLY A 191 -11.84 0.41 -21.87
CA GLY A 191 -13.21 0.46 -21.37
C GLY A 191 -13.62 1.84 -20.87
N GLN A 192 -12.72 2.53 -20.16
CA GLN A 192 -12.95 3.89 -19.69
C GLN A 192 -13.09 4.88 -20.85
N ARG A 193 -12.23 4.78 -21.88
CA ARG A 193 -12.31 5.61 -23.09
C ARG A 193 -13.57 5.33 -23.92
N LEU A 194 -14.06 4.10 -23.91
CA LEU A 194 -15.32 3.70 -24.53
C LEU A 194 -16.56 4.15 -23.72
N GLY A 195 -16.37 4.76 -22.55
CA GLY A 195 -17.45 5.31 -21.73
C GLY A 195 -18.18 4.28 -20.87
N ILE A 196 -17.60 3.09 -20.66
CA ILE A 196 -18.17 2.08 -19.74
C ILE A 196 -18.07 2.62 -18.31
N ARG A 197 -19.20 2.74 -17.61
CA ARG A 197 -19.26 3.24 -16.22
C ARG A 197 -19.67 2.18 -15.19
N HIS A 198 -19.78 0.92 -15.61
CA HIS A 198 -20.17 -0.18 -14.73
C HIS A 198 -19.02 -0.58 -13.81
N ILE A 199 -19.06 -0.11 -12.55
CA ILE A 199 -18.07 -0.42 -11.51
C ILE A 199 -17.80 -1.93 -11.34
N PRO A 200 -18.79 -2.84 -11.37
CA PRO A 200 -18.53 -4.28 -11.21
C PRO A 200 -17.59 -4.86 -12.26
N VAL A 201 -17.60 -4.34 -13.49
CA VAL A 201 -16.72 -4.80 -14.57
C VAL A 201 -15.26 -4.49 -14.21
N TYR A 202 -14.99 -3.27 -13.72
CA TYR A 202 -13.66 -2.87 -13.28
C TYR A 202 -13.22 -3.61 -12.02
N ALA A 203 -14.14 -3.92 -11.11
CA ALA A 203 -13.84 -4.70 -9.91
C ALA A 203 -13.38 -6.12 -10.27
N VAL A 204 -14.08 -6.80 -11.18
CA VAL A 204 -13.69 -8.14 -11.65
C VAL A 204 -12.33 -8.10 -12.35
N ILE A 205 -12.12 -7.14 -13.26
CA ILE A 205 -10.82 -6.99 -13.93
C ILE A 205 -9.71 -6.66 -12.92
N GLY A 206 -10.01 -5.86 -11.89
CA GLY A 206 -9.09 -5.51 -10.82
C GLY A 206 -8.65 -6.72 -9.97
N ILE A 207 -9.57 -7.65 -9.68
CA ILE A 207 -9.22 -8.90 -8.98
C ILE A 207 -8.28 -9.77 -9.82
N ILE A 208 -8.55 -9.88 -11.12
CA ILE A 208 -7.69 -10.65 -12.04
C ILE A 208 -6.32 -9.95 -12.17
N LEU A 209 -6.30 -8.61 -12.21
CA LEU A 209 -5.07 -7.83 -12.22
C LEU A 209 -4.24 -8.05 -10.96
N TRP A 210 -4.87 -8.03 -9.78
CA TRP A 210 -4.20 -8.30 -8.51
C TRP A 210 -3.53 -9.68 -8.51
N TYR A 211 -4.27 -10.72 -8.91
CA TYR A 211 -3.73 -12.07 -9.05
C TYR A 211 -2.56 -12.13 -10.06
N ALA A 212 -2.72 -11.52 -11.24
CA ALA A 212 -1.67 -11.46 -12.24
C ALA A 212 -0.41 -10.71 -11.74
N THR A 213 -0.57 -9.67 -10.92
CA THR A 213 0.57 -8.98 -10.32
C THR A 213 1.27 -9.84 -9.27
N HIS A 214 0.52 -10.54 -8.41
CA HIS A 214 1.05 -11.48 -7.43
C HIS A 214 1.96 -12.53 -8.08
N GLU A 215 1.44 -13.22 -9.11
CA GLU A 215 2.18 -14.25 -9.85
C GLU A 215 3.31 -13.68 -10.74
N SER A 216 3.34 -12.37 -10.97
CA SER A 216 4.39 -11.73 -11.77
C SER A 216 5.70 -11.47 -11.00
N GLY A 217 5.70 -11.66 -9.67
CA GLY A 217 6.82 -11.31 -8.79
C GLY A 217 6.86 -9.84 -8.39
N ILE A 218 5.97 -9.02 -8.96
CA ILE A 218 5.72 -7.64 -8.54
C ILE A 218 4.83 -7.65 -7.30
N HIS A 219 5.08 -6.75 -6.36
CA HIS A 219 4.23 -6.59 -5.18
C HIS A 219 2.77 -6.34 -5.58
N ALA A 220 1.85 -7.17 -5.09
CA ALA A 220 0.45 -7.15 -5.48
C ALA A 220 -0.24 -5.81 -5.18
N THR A 221 0.28 -5.07 -4.20
CA THR A 221 -0.14 -3.70 -3.83
C THR A 221 -0.06 -2.69 -4.97
N ILE A 222 0.84 -2.90 -5.94
CA ILE A 222 1.03 -2.03 -7.10
C ILE A 222 -0.21 -2.06 -8.02
N ALA A 223 -0.94 -3.18 -8.07
CA ALA A 223 -2.21 -3.24 -8.77
C ALA A 223 -3.22 -2.24 -8.20
N GLY A 224 -3.29 -2.12 -6.87
CA GLY A 224 -4.14 -1.14 -6.20
C GLY A 224 -3.79 0.29 -6.61
N VAL A 225 -2.51 0.66 -6.52
CA VAL A 225 -2.03 2.00 -6.91
C VAL A 225 -2.36 2.30 -8.36
N ALA A 226 -2.08 1.37 -9.28
CA ALA A 226 -2.34 1.54 -10.70
C ALA A 226 -3.83 1.79 -10.98
N LEU A 227 -4.73 1.02 -10.35
CA LEU A 227 -6.18 1.23 -10.45
C LEU A 227 -6.63 2.58 -9.87
N GLY A 228 -6.04 3.00 -8.74
CA GLY A 228 -6.33 4.29 -8.10
C GLY A 228 -5.90 5.48 -8.96
N LEU A 229 -4.76 5.37 -9.66
CA LEU A 229 -4.31 6.40 -10.60
C LEU A 229 -5.17 6.48 -11.87
N LEU A 230 -5.78 5.35 -12.27
CA LEU A 230 -6.64 5.27 -13.45
C LEU A 230 -8.07 5.78 -13.22
N THR A 231 -8.53 5.98 -11.98
CA THR A 231 -9.91 6.39 -11.64
C THR A 231 -10.11 7.88 -11.69
#